data_AF-A0A2A2TMS2-F1
#
_entry.id   AF-A0A2A2TMS2-F1
#
_cell.length_a   1.000
_cell.length_b   1.000
_cell.length_c   1.000
_cell.angle_alpha   90.00
_cell.angle_beta   90.00
_cell.angle_gamma   90.00
#
_symmetry.space_group_name_H-M   'P 1'
#
loop_
_entity.id
_entity.type
_entity.pdbx_description
1 polymer ?
#
loop_
_entity_poly.entity_id
_entity_poly.type
_entity_poly.pdbx_seq_one_letter_code
_entity_poly.pdbx_strand_id
1 'polypeptide(L)'
;MLNQSDRAGDNVLIVGGGPAGLATALVLAKRGWTNITVLEQCIASDYYEQDKSFNYLIDGRGQDLTDLLGLTEELSQISVPSTEFHLTLVKADGSSKTSKVPVVDPNRKAAYWIPRRAFVSLLDNEVQRNWQGKITVLFNAKCIEIRQIVNTSDEVENLEVITQINGKEIIKFSPQFLLGCDGIGSIVRSTLNKCDASNSDQFTMKLFPSPSTGFTFLWSINFFIRLGLSRVLPFIYSPPSFFLLQNHQLSYRQIWQKAQNTTRNLYLLLLLLLIYLLSYLVNRQ
;
A
#
# COMPACT_ATOMS: atom_id res chain seq x y z
N MET A 1 18.70 -10.39 -27.53
CA MET A 1 17.72 -9.88 -28.52
C MET A 1 16.50 -10.79 -28.45
N LEU A 2 15.43 -10.34 -27.79
CA LEU A 2 14.15 -11.05 -27.78
C LEU A 2 13.33 -10.50 -28.94
N ASN A 3 12.82 -11.39 -29.79
CA ASN A 3 12.06 -11.04 -30.99
C ASN A 3 10.88 -10.12 -30.67
N GLN A 4 10.94 -8.90 -31.23
CA GLN A 4 9.80 -8.00 -31.40
C GLN A 4 8.93 -8.52 -32.54
N SER A 5 8.24 -9.65 -32.32
CA SER A 5 6.98 -9.86 -33.01
C SER A 5 5.95 -9.04 -32.24
N ASP A 6 5.34 -8.04 -32.88
CA ASP A 6 4.16 -7.37 -32.37
C ASP A 6 3.16 -8.41 -31.86
N ARG A 7 3.08 -8.56 -30.53
CA ARG A 7 2.05 -9.38 -29.91
C ARG A 7 0.76 -8.63 -30.14
N ALA A 8 -0.03 -9.09 -31.10
CA ALA A 8 -1.39 -8.63 -31.39
C ALA A 8 -2.38 -8.90 -30.22
N GLY A 9 -1.91 -8.86 -28.97
CA GLY A 9 -2.65 -9.32 -27.80
C GLY A 9 -2.14 -8.81 -26.44
N ASP A 10 -1.62 -7.59 -26.37
CA ASP A 10 -1.12 -7.00 -25.11
C ASP A 10 -1.86 -5.69 -24.71
N ASN A 11 -3.19 -5.60 -24.88
CA ASN A 11 -3.93 -4.41 -24.43
C ASN A 11 -4.27 -4.46 -22.92
N VAL A 12 -3.68 -3.53 -22.16
CA VAL A 12 -3.89 -3.42 -20.72
C VAL A 12 -4.75 -2.21 -20.43
N LEU A 13 -5.79 -2.39 -19.64
CA LEU A 13 -6.58 -1.30 -19.09
C LEU A 13 -6.42 -1.23 -17.58
N ILE A 14 -6.00 -0.07 -17.09
CA ILE A 14 -5.83 0.22 -15.67
C ILE A 14 -6.92 1.20 -15.26
N VAL A 15 -7.76 0.81 -14.30
CA VAL A 15 -8.80 1.68 -13.74
C VAL A 15 -8.25 2.39 -12.51
N GLY A 16 -8.10 3.71 -12.58
CA GLY A 16 -7.51 4.58 -11.57
C GLY A 16 -6.08 5.00 -11.91
N GLY A 17 -5.85 6.30 -12.12
CA GLY A 17 -4.56 6.94 -12.40
C GLY A 17 -3.94 7.65 -11.18
N GLY A 18 -4.25 7.16 -9.97
CA GLY A 18 -3.53 7.55 -8.77
C GLY A 18 -2.10 6.95 -8.72
N PRO A 19 -1.40 7.08 -7.57
CA PRO A 19 -0.01 6.61 -7.46
C PRO A 19 0.20 5.15 -7.84
N ALA A 20 -0.69 4.25 -7.39
CA ALA A 20 -0.59 2.83 -7.70
C ALA A 20 -0.84 2.53 -9.19
N GLY A 21 -1.78 3.23 -9.82
CA GLY A 21 -2.12 3.03 -11.24
C GLY A 21 -1.00 3.47 -12.16
N LEU A 22 -0.49 4.69 -11.98
CA LEU A 22 0.63 5.22 -12.76
C LEU A 22 1.92 4.42 -12.53
N ALA A 23 2.22 4.05 -11.27
CA ALA A 23 3.35 3.17 -10.95
C ALA A 23 3.23 1.83 -11.68
N THR A 24 2.05 1.22 -11.69
CA THR A 24 1.80 -0.05 -12.38
C THR A 24 1.98 0.09 -13.88
N ALA A 25 1.45 1.16 -14.49
CA ALA A 25 1.62 1.45 -15.90
C ALA A 25 3.11 1.55 -16.29
N LEU A 26 3.88 2.33 -15.52
CA LEU A 26 5.32 2.51 -15.75
C LEU A 26 6.10 1.20 -15.61
N VAL A 27 5.80 0.39 -14.58
CA VAL A 27 6.44 -0.92 -14.39
C VAL A 27 6.10 -1.89 -15.52
N LEU A 28 4.85 -1.92 -16.00
CA LEU A 28 4.45 -2.73 -17.15
C LEU A 28 5.17 -2.28 -18.42
N ALA A 29 5.21 -0.98 -18.70
CA ALA A 29 5.89 -0.46 -19.87
C ALA A 29 7.39 -0.76 -19.86
N LYS A 30 8.03 -0.67 -18.68
CA LYS A 30 9.43 -1.08 -18.46
C LYS A 30 9.66 -2.57 -18.67
N ARG A 31 8.64 -3.40 -18.44
CA ARG A 31 8.66 -4.85 -18.73
C ARG A 31 8.33 -5.20 -20.18
N GLY A 32 8.12 -4.20 -21.05
CA GLY A 32 7.95 -4.39 -22.49
C GLY A 32 6.52 -4.32 -23.01
N TRP A 33 5.52 -4.06 -22.16
CA TRP A 33 4.14 -3.84 -22.59
C TRP A 33 4.02 -2.49 -23.33
N THR A 34 3.21 -2.41 -24.39
CA THR A 34 3.17 -1.25 -25.30
C THR A 34 1.77 -0.66 -25.56
N ASN A 35 0.70 -1.31 -25.11
CA ASN A 35 -0.67 -0.82 -25.29
C ASN A 35 -1.39 -0.70 -23.94
N ILE A 36 -0.92 0.23 -23.11
CA ILE A 36 -1.43 0.44 -21.75
C ILE A 36 -2.30 1.69 -21.75
N THR A 37 -3.56 1.54 -21.35
CA THR A 37 -4.47 2.67 -21.10
C THR A 37 -4.76 2.79 -19.61
N VAL A 38 -4.61 3.98 -19.05
CA VAL A 38 -4.96 4.32 -17.66
C VAL A 38 -6.16 5.24 -17.67
N LEU A 39 -7.22 4.87 -16.94
CA LEU A 39 -8.42 5.70 -16.76
C LEU A 39 -8.33 6.45 -15.42
N GLU A 40 -8.38 7.77 -15.45
CA GLU A 40 -8.40 8.62 -14.25
C GLU A 40 -9.63 9.53 -14.25
N GLN A 41 -10.38 9.51 -13.15
CA GLN A 41 -11.60 10.32 -13.02
C GLN A 41 -11.30 11.80 -12.74
N CYS A 42 -10.13 12.13 -12.19
CA CYS A 42 -9.69 13.51 -11.97
C CYS A 42 -9.44 14.20 -13.30
N ILE A 43 -9.55 15.53 -13.29
CA ILE A 43 -9.37 16.36 -14.49
C ILE A 43 -7.92 16.41 -14.99
N ALA A 44 -6.95 16.21 -14.10
CA ALA A 44 -5.51 16.27 -14.37
C ALA A 44 -4.74 15.59 -13.23
N SER A 45 -3.45 15.30 -13.45
CA SER A 45 -2.56 14.68 -12.46
C SER A 45 -2.21 15.56 -11.27
N ASP A 46 -2.27 16.88 -11.44
CA ASP A 46 -1.98 17.88 -10.41
C ASP A 46 -3.22 18.35 -9.61
N TYR A 47 -4.39 17.75 -9.90
CA TYR A 47 -5.66 18.09 -9.28
C TYR A 47 -5.61 17.90 -7.75
N TYR A 48 -6.11 18.90 -7.03
CA TYR A 48 -6.12 18.88 -5.57
C TYR A 48 -7.36 18.18 -5.01
N GLU A 49 -7.16 16.96 -4.53
CA GLU A 49 -8.21 16.14 -3.89
C GLU A 49 -8.36 16.46 -2.40
N GLN A 50 -9.24 17.40 -2.05
CA GLN A 50 -9.45 17.88 -0.66
C GLN A 50 -9.82 16.77 0.33
N ASP A 51 -10.52 15.74 -0.13
CA ASP A 51 -11.01 14.64 0.72
C ASP A 51 -9.97 13.52 0.95
N LYS A 52 -8.75 13.68 0.42
CA LYS A 52 -7.67 12.69 0.53
C LYS A 52 -6.47 13.27 1.28
N SER A 53 -5.55 12.38 1.70
CA SER A 53 -4.32 12.81 2.38
C SER A 53 -3.59 13.86 1.55
N PHE A 54 -3.28 14.98 2.19
CA PHE A 54 -2.55 16.08 1.58
C PHE A 54 -1.12 15.67 1.20
N ASN A 55 -0.43 14.94 2.07
CA ASN A 55 0.96 14.51 1.91
C ASN A 55 1.11 12.99 1.96
N TYR A 56 2.19 12.52 1.34
CA TYR A 56 2.75 11.19 1.53
C TYR A 56 4.11 11.27 2.22
N LEU A 57 4.45 10.19 2.92
CA LEU A 57 5.81 9.87 3.31
C LEU A 57 6.28 8.72 2.41
N ILE A 58 7.13 9.02 1.43
CA ILE A 58 7.75 8.01 0.57
C ILE A 58 8.97 7.44 1.30
N ASP A 59 8.78 6.32 1.98
CA ASP A 59 9.85 5.62 2.68
C ASP A 59 10.75 4.81 1.73
N GLY A 60 11.69 4.05 2.29
CA GLY A 60 12.61 3.24 1.50
C GLY A 60 11.93 2.23 0.56
N ARG A 61 10.74 1.72 0.92
CA ARG A 61 9.99 0.78 0.07
C ARG A 61 9.33 1.51 -1.10
N GLY A 62 8.74 2.68 -0.81
CA GLY A 62 8.20 3.55 -1.85
C GLY A 62 9.29 4.01 -2.82
N GLN A 63 10.51 4.20 -2.32
CA GLN A 63 11.66 4.56 -3.13
C GLN A 63 12.16 3.44 -4.03
N ASP A 64 11.91 2.16 -3.73
CA ASP A 64 12.33 1.08 -4.63
C ASP A 64 11.66 1.20 -6.01
N LEU A 65 10.44 1.75 -6.07
CA LEU A 65 9.78 2.12 -7.33
C LEU A 65 10.50 3.29 -8.01
N THR A 66 10.79 4.37 -7.29
CA THR A 66 11.42 5.55 -7.90
C THR A 66 12.86 5.27 -8.30
N ASP A 67 13.60 4.44 -7.56
CA ASP A 67 14.94 3.96 -7.91
C ASP A 67 14.88 3.12 -9.18
N LEU A 68 13.89 2.21 -9.26
CA LEU A 68 13.66 1.43 -10.47
C LEU A 68 13.40 2.34 -11.67
N LEU A 69 12.70 3.46 -11.50
CA LEU A 69 12.39 4.40 -12.59
C LEU A 69 13.44 5.50 -12.79
N GLY A 70 14.47 5.60 -11.94
CA GLY A 70 15.44 6.69 -11.97
C GLY A 70 14.90 8.05 -11.49
N LEU A 71 13.80 8.06 -10.74
CA LEU A 71 13.09 9.26 -10.28
C LEU A 71 13.45 9.71 -8.86
N THR A 72 14.28 8.97 -8.12
CA THR A 72 14.56 9.27 -6.71
C THR A 72 15.28 10.61 -6.52
N GLU A 73 16.15 11.00 -7.46
CA GLU A 73 16.80 12.32 -7.41
C GLU A 73 15.76 13.44 -7.58
N GLU A 74 14.90 13.35 -8.59
CA GLU A 74 13.82 14.32 -8.83
C GLU A 74 12.85 14.38 -7.65
N LEU A 75 12.47 13.22 -7.09
CA LEU A 75 11.69 13.12 -5.85
C LEU A 75 12.34 13.93 -4.72
N SER A 76 13.66 13.79 -4.51
CA SER A 76 14.38 14.48 -3.44
C SER A 76 14.38 16.01 -3.58
N GLN A 77 14.34 16.52 -4.83
CA GLN A 77 14.34 17.95 -5.11
C GLN A 77 12.99 18.61 -4.84
N ILE A 78 11.89 17.86 -4.95
CA ILE A 78 10.52 18.36 -4.79
C ILE A 78 9.87 17.97 -3.45
N SER A 79 10.67 17.46 -2.50
CA SER A 79 10.19 16.92 -1.23
C SER A 79 11.02 17.39 -0.03
N VAL A 80 10.52 17.11 1.18
CA VAL A 80 11.21 17.39 2.43
C VAL A 80 11.73 16.08 3.04
N PRO A 81 13.04 15.89 3.22
CA PRO A 81 13.59 14.66 3.78
C PRO A 81 13.27 14.52 5.27
N SER A 82 13.04 13.28 5.68
CA SER A 82 12.81 12.85 7.06
C SER A 82 13.84 11.79 7.43
N THR A 83 14.94 12.25 8.03
CA THR A 83 16.03 11.40 8.53
C THR A 83 15.86 11.03 10.00
N GLU A 84 15.13 11.83 10.77
CA GLU A 84 14.91 11.64 12.20
C GLU A 84 13.42 11.71 12.57
N PHE A 85 13.05 11.01 13.65
CA PHE A 85 11.72 11.09 14.22
C PHE A 85 11.78 11.73 15.61
N HIS A 86 10.88 12.66 15.85
CA HIS A 86 10.75 13.37 17.12
C HIS A 86 9.34 13.17 17.65
N LEU A 87 9.23 12.82 18.93
CA LEU A 87 7.97 12.78 19.66
C LEU A 87 7.88 14.05 20.50
N THR A 88 6.94 14.93 20.14
CA THR A 88 6.63 16.12 20.92
C THR A 88 5.34 15.89 21.71
N LEU A 89 5.45 15.85 23.04
CA LEU A 89 4.30 15.89 23.94
C LEU A 89 3.95 17.34 24.21
N VAL A 90 2.76 17.79 23.82
CA VAL A 90 2.21 19.11 24.14
C VAL A 90 1.09 18.93 25.16
N LYS A 91 1.18 19.61 26.30
CA LYS A 91 0.19 19.55 27.38
C LYS A 91 -0.83 20.70 27.25
N ALA A 92 -1.95 20.57 27.97
CA ALA A 92 -3.02 21.57 27.98
C ALA A 92 -2.60 22.95 28.51
N ASP A 93 -1.54 23.01 29.33
CA ASP A 93 -0.93 24.25 29.82
C ASP A 93 0.01 24.92 28.80
N GLY A 94 0.10 24.36 27.58
CA GLY A 94 1.00 24.82 26.53
C GLY A 94 2.45 24.35 26.67
N SER A 95 2.81 23.65 27.76
CA SER A 95 4.17 23.12 27.92
C SER A 95 4.42 21.97 26.93
N SER A 96 5.62 21.95 26.35
CA SER A 96 6.02 20.94 25.38
C SER A 96 7.32 20.24 25.76
N LYS A 97 7.39 18.93 25.55
CA LYS A 97 8.62 18.14 25.66
C LYS A 97 8.85 17.35 24.38
N THR A 98 9.98 17.57 23.73
CA THR A 98 10.40 16.83 22.53
C THR A 98 11.46 15.79 22.90
N SER A 99 11.28 14.57 22.40
CA SER A 99 12.24 13.48 22.56
C SER A 99 12.52 12.83 21.21
N LYS A 100 13.79 12.58 20.90
CA LYS A 100 14.19 11.86 19.68
C LYS A 100 13.78 10.40 19.80
N VAL A 101 13.07 9.88 18.80
CA VAL A 101 12.70 8.47 18.71
C VAL A 101 13.87 7.70 18.09
N PRO A 102 14.31 6.57 18.69
CA PRO A 102 15.40 5.78 18.14
C PRO A 102 15.08 5.27 16.73
N VAL A 103 16.04 5.43 15.83
CA VAL A 103 16.01 4.83 14.51
C VAL A 103 16.53 3.39 14.62
N VAL A 104 15.73 2.43 14.18
CA VAL A 104 16.04 0.98 14.32
C VAL A 104 17.08 0.54 13.30
N ASP A 105 16.98 1.08 12.09
CA ASP A 105 17.88 0.80 10.98
C ASP A 105 18.75 2.03 10.68
N PRO A 106 20.03 2.04 11.09
CA PRO A 106 20.93 3.18 10.85
C PRO A 106 21.21 3.39 9.36
N ASN A 107 21.01 2.38 8.52
CA ASN A 107 21.24 2.42 7.07
C ASN A 107 19.95 2.73 6.29
N ARG A 108 18.88 3.13 6.97
CA ARG A 108 17.61 3.43 6.29
C ARG A 108 17.80 4.57 5.29
N LYS A 109 17.14 4.46 4.14
CA LYS A 109 16.98 5.58 3.19
C LYS A 109 16.23 6.73 3.89
N ALA A 110 16.60 7.97 3.58
CA ALA A 110 15.83 9.15 4.01
C ALA A 110 14.42 9.03 3.44
N ALA A 111 13.38 9.17 4.27
CA ALA A 111 12.00 9.14 3.79
C ALA A 111 11.60 10.54 3.33
N TYR A 112 10.81 10.67 2.26
CA TYR A 112 10.49 11.98 1.67
C TYR A 112 9.03 12.36 1.90
N TRP A 113 8.81 13.49 2.57
CA TRP A 113 7.49 14.11 2.66
C TRP A 113 7.20 14.91 1.40
N ILE A 114 6.12 14.56 0.71
CA ILE A 114 5.75 15.18 -0.56
C ILE A 114 4.22 15.35 -0.65
N PRO A 115 3.71 16.47 -1.17
CA PRO A 115 2.28 16.59 -1.48
C PRO A 115 1.82 15.50 -2.44
N ARG A 116 0.65 14.91 -2.18
CA ARG A 116 0.06 13.85 -3.01
C ARG A 116 0.05 14.23 -4.49
N ARG A 117 -0.42 15.45 -4.80
CA ARG A 117 -0.46 15.98 -6.17
C ARG A 117 0.92 15.99 -6.82
N ALA A 118 1.96 16.42 -6.09
CA ALA A 118 3.31 16.53 -6.63
C ALA A 118 3.89 15.13 -6.93
N PHE A 119 3.59 14.14 -6.09
CA PHE A 119 4.00 12.76 -6.35
C PHE A 119 3.28 12.13 -7.56
N VAL A 120 1.97 12.38 -7.72
CA VAL A 120 1.22 11.91 -8.89
C VAL A 120 1.73 12.60 -10.16
N SER A 121 1.96 13.91 -10.14
CA SER A 121 2.56 14.65 -11.25
C SER A 121 3.95 14.17 -11.59
N LEU A 122 4.80 13.80 -10.61
CA LEU A 122 6.11 13.21 -10.88
C LEU A 122 5.99 11.93 -11.73
N LEU A 123 5.04 11.04 -11.41
CA LEU A 123 4.82 9.81 -12.17
C LEU A 123 4.19 10.07 -13.53
N ASP A 124 3.22 10.98 -13.62
CA ASP A 124 2.60 11.35 -14.90
C ASP A 124 3.59 12.04 -15.83
N ASN A 125 4.43 12.95 -15.32
CA ASN A 125 5.51 13.58 -16.09
C ASN A 125 6.52 12.54 -16.61
N GLU A 126 6.80 11.49 -15.84
CA GLU A 126 7.61 10.38 -16.34
C GLU A 126 6.92 9.67 -17.51
N VAL A 127 5.61 9.42 -17.41
CA VAL A 127 4.83 8.86 -18.53
C VAL A 127 4.95 9.75 -19.77
N GLN A 128 4.70 11.05 -19.63
CA GLN A 128 4.74 11.98 -20.75
C GLN A 128 6.14 12.06 -21.39
N ARG A 129 7.20 12.17 -20.58
CA ARG A 129 8.58 12.32 -21.11
C ARG A 129 9.08 11.07 -21.84
N ASN A 130 8.82 9.89 -21.27
CA ASN A 130 9.55 8.68 -21.64
C ASN A 130 8.67 7.54 -22.14
N TRP A 131 7.36 7.58 -21.91
CA TRP A 131 6.46 6.43 -22.11
C TRP A 131 5.18 6.74 -22.90
N GLN A 132 5.01 7.94 -23.43
CA GLN A 132 3.84 8.36 -24.23
C GLN A 132 3.53 7.46 -25.44
N GLY A 133 4.54 6.77 -25.98
CA GLY A 133 4.34 5.79 -27.07
C GLY A 133 3.84 4.41 -26.60
N LYS A 134 3.73 4.18 -25.29
CA LYS A 134 3.34 2.90 -24.68
C LYS A 134 2.19 3.00 -23.69
N ILE A 135 2.04 4.16 -23.05
CA ILE A 135 1.06 4.45 -22.01
C ILE A 135 0.23 5.64 -22.45
N THR A 136 -1.08 5.47 -22.48
CA THR A 136 -2.06 6.54 -22.64
C THR A 136 -2.79 6.76 -21.32
N VAL A 137 -2.77 7.99 -20.79
CA VAL A 137 -3.54 8.36 -19.60
C VAL A 137 -4.74 9.19 -20.03
N LEU A 138 -5.94 8.69 -19.74
CA LEU A 138 -7.21 9.36 -20.01
C LEU A 138 -7.72 9.99 -18.73
N PHE A 139 -7.60 11.31 -18.63
CA PHE A 139 -8.21 12.09 -17.55
C PHE A 139 -9.69 12.32 -17.79
N ASN A 140 -10.40 12.69 -16.72
CA ASN A 140 -11.85 12.87 -16.71
C ASN A 140 -12.59 11.62 -17.24
N ALA A 141 -11.99 10.44 -17.05
CA ALA A 141 -12.45 9.14 -17.54
C ALA A 141 -12.78 8.24 -16.35
N LYS A 142 -14.07 8.07 -16.10
CA LYS A 142 -14.58 7.26 -14.99
C LYS A 142 -15.10 5.92 -15.51
N CYS A 143 -14.54 4.82 -15.02
CA CYS A 143 -15.15 3.51 -15.21
C CYS A 143 -16.48 3.45 -14.43
N ILE A 144 -17.58 3.25 -15.14
CA ILE A 144 -18.93 3.24 -14.56
C ILE A 144 -19.51 1.83 -14.45
N GLU A 145 -19.06 0.92 -15.31
CA GLU A 145 -19.55 -0.45 -15.34
C GLU A 145 -18.52 -1.41 -15.96
N ILE A 146 -18.50 -2.65 -15.50
CA ILE A 146 -17.71 -3.74 -16.08
C ILE A 146 -18.66 -4.91 -16.28
N ARG A 147 -18.78 -5.39 -17.53
CA ARG A 147 -19.64 -6.50 -17.93
C ARG A 147 -18.81 -7.69 -18.38
N GLN A 148 -19.28 -8.88 -18.04
CA GLN A 148 -18.81 -10.12 -18.64
C GLN A 148 -19.63 -10.37 -19.90
N ILE A 149 -18.95 -10.49 -21.03
CA ILE A 149 -19.54 -10.99 -22.27
C ILE A 149 -19.39 -12.51 -22.24
N VAL A 150 -20.52 -13.19 -22.28
CA VAL A 150 -20.62 -14.64 -22.18
C VAL A 150 -20.95 -15.20 -23.56
N ASN A 151 -20.32 -16.30 -23.94
CA ASN A 151 -20.64 -17.01 -25.18
C ASN A 151 -21.90 -17.87 -25.02
N THR A 152 -22.33 -18.52 -26.10
CA THR A 152 -23.49 -19.45 -26.12
C THR A 152 -23.38 -20.66 -25.18
N SER A 153 -22.21 -20.90 -24.59
CA SER A 153 -21.94 -21.96 -23.62
C SER A 153 -21.83 -21.45 -22.17
N ASP A 154 -22.25 -20.21 -21.88
CA ASP A 154 -22.14 -19.56 -20.57
C ASP A 154 -20.70 -19.42 -20.05
N GLU A 155 -19.70 -19.50 -20.93
CA GLU A 155 -18.31 -19.18 -20.60
C GLU A 155 -17.99 -17.72 -20.90
N VAL A 156 -17.27 -17.05 -19.98
CA VAL A 156 -16.84 -15.66 -20.16
C VAL A 156 -15.85 -15.59 -21.31
N GLU A 157 -16.30 -15.01 -22.43
CA GLU A 157 -15.50 -14.85 -23.64
C GLU A 157 -14.64 -13.59 -23.56
N ASN A 158 -15.21 -12.49 -23.06
CA ASN A 158 -14.53 -11.20 -22.96
C ASN A 158 -15.07 -10.34 -21.82
N LEU A 159 -14.32 -9.30 -21.46
CA LEU A 159 -14.78 -8.24 -20.57
C LEU A 159 -15.06 -6.97 -21.38
N GLU A 160 -16.17 -6.31 -21.10
CA GLU A 160 -16.47 -4.96 -21.59
C GLU A 160 -16.39 -3.98 -20.41
N VAL A 161 -15.54 -2.96 -20.54
CA VAL A 161 -15.37 -1.90 -19.55
C VAL A 161 -15.99 -0.62 -20.11
N ILE A 162 -17.06 -0.16 -19.47
CA ILE A 162 -17.82 1.02 -19.88
C ILE A 162 -17.29 2.21 -19.10
N THR A 163 -16.81 3.21 -19.83
CA THR A 163 -16.15 4.39 -19.30
C THR A 163 -16.91 5.64 -19.73
N GLN A 164 -17.15 6.54 -18.79
CA GLN A 164 -17.68 7.87 -19.05
C GLN A 164 -16.53 8.88 -19.09
N ILE A 165 -16.37 9.55 -20.23
CA ILE A 165 -15.36 10.60 -20.44
C ILE A 165 -16.03 11.97 -20.46
N ASN A 166 -15.41 12.94 -19.78
CA ASN A 166 -15.90 14.33 -19.68
C ASN A 166 -17.35 14.43 -19.17
N GLY A 167 -17.78 13.45 -18.36
CA GLY A 167 -19.12 13.35 -17.80
C GLY A 167 -20.24 13.13 -18.82
N LYS A 168 -19.94 12.86 -20.10
CA LYS A 168 -20.95 12.78 -21.17
C LYS A 168 -20.72 11.64 -22.15
N GLU A 169 -19.51 11.54 -22.68
CA GLU A 169 -19.18 10.56 -23.72
C GLU A 169 -19.02 9.18 -23.10
N ILE A 170 -19.61 8.15 -23.73
CA ILE A 170 -19.46 6.76 -23.29
C ILE A 170 -18.54 6.05 -24.28
N ILE A 171 -17.42 5.57 -23.76
CA ILE A 171 -16.46 4.74 -24.48
C ILE A 171 -16.45 3.35 -23.87
N LYS A 172 -16.36 2.34 -24.73
CA LYS A 172 -16.28 0.93 -24.36
C LYS A 172 -14.90 0.39 -24.68
N PHE A 173 -14.30 -0.29 -23.72
CA PHE A 173 -13.03 -0.98 -23.88
C PHE A 173 -13.23 -2.47 -23.73
N SER A 174 -12.53 -3.27 -24.53
CA SER A 174 -12.45 -4.73 -24.38
C SER A 174 -11.00 -5.13 -24.10
N PRO A 175 -10.52 -4.97 -22.84
CA PRO A 175 -9.15 -5.28 -22.49
C PRO A 175 -8.95 -6.78 -22.32
N GLN A 176 -7.76 -7.25 -22.72
CA GLN A 176 -7.28 -8.60 -22.42
C GLN A 176 -6.76 -8.69 -20.99
N PHE A 177 -6.26 -7.58 -20.45
CA PHE A 177 -5.84 -7.50 -19.06
C PHE A 177 -6.39 -6.24 -18.38
N LEU A 178 -7.19 -6.45 -17.35
CA LEU A 178 -7.81 -5.39 -16.55
C LEU A 178 -7.18 -5.34 -15.16
N LEU A 179 -6.76 -4.15 -14.74
CA LEU A 179 -6.16 -3.90 -13.43
C LEU A 179 -7.00 -2.87 -12.66
N GLY A 180 -7.39 -3.20 -11.43
CA GLY A 180 -8.06 -2.29 -10.52
C GLY A 180 -7.08 -1.53 -9.63
N CYS A 181 -6.88 -0.25 -9.90
CA CYS A 181 -6.09 0.71 -9.13
C CYS A 181 -6.94 1.89 -8.61
N ASP A 182 -8.25 1.67 -8.51
CA ASP A 182 -9.33 2.63 -8.28
C ASP A 182 -9.68 2.84 -6.80
N GLY A 183 -8.80 2.39 -5.90
CA GLY A 183 -8.80 2.75 -4.49
C GLY A 183 -9.91 2.09 -3.66
N ILE A 184 -10.31 2.76 -2.57
CA ILE A 184 -11.20 2.18 -1.56
C ILE A 184 -12.60 1.88 -2.12
N GLY A 185 -13.10 2.70 -3.05
CA GLY A 185 -14.38 2.54 -3.74
C GLY A 185 -14.31 1.70 -5.01
N SER A 186 -13.33 0.80 -5.12
CA SER A 186 -13.02 0.07 -6.35
C SER A 186 -14.24 -0.63 -7.00
N ILE A 187 -14.54 -0.24 -8.24
CA ILE A 187 -15.53 -0.90 -9.09
C ILE A 187 -15.00 -2.26 -9.53
N VAL A 188 -13.70 -2.36 -9.86
CA VAL A 188 -13.08 -3.63 -10.28
C VAL A 188 -13.23 -4.69 -9.18
N ARG A 189 -12.89 -4.35 -7.94
CA ARG A 189 -13.06 -5.25 -6.79
C ARG A 189 -14.53 -5.62 -6.58
N SER A 190 -15.43 -4.65 -6.68
CA SER A 190 -16.86 -4.88 -6.48
C SER A 190 -17.45 -5.79 -7.57
N THR A 191 -16.99 -5.67 -8.81
CA THR A 191 -17.36 -6.57 -9.92
C THR A 191 -16.83 -7.98 -9.67
N LEU A 192 -15.55 -8.14 -9.32
CA LEU A 192 -14.97 -9.44 -9.00
C LEU A 192 -15.75 -10.14 -7.87
N ASN A 193 -16.16 -9.40 -6.85
CA ASN A 193 -16.97 -9.94 -5.76
C ASN A 193 -18.37 -10.42 -6.20
N LYS A 194 -18.95 -9.82 -7.24
CA LYS A 194 -20.24 -10.28 -7.82
C LYS A 194 -20.07 -11.49 -8.72
N CYS A 195 -18.93 -11.59 -9.41
CA CYS A 195 -18.61 -12.70 -10.29
C CYS A 195 -18.13 -13.94 -9.54
N ASP A 196 -17.67 -13.79 -8.31
CA ASP A 196 -17.23 -14.92 -7.48
C ASP A 196 -18.43 -15.75 -7.01
N ALA A 197 -18.66 -16.88 -7.68
CA ALA A 197 -19.73 -17.82 -7.38
C ALA A 197 -19.55 -18.56 -6.05
N SER A 198 -18.37 -18.49 -5.44
CA SER A 198 -18.01 -19.31 -4.27
C SER A 198 -18.54 -18.78 -2.92
N ASN A 199 -19.30 -17.67 -2.92
CA ASN A 199 -19.66 -16.92 -1.71
C ASN A 199 -18.43 -16.60 -0.83
N SER A 200 -17.23 -16.55 -1.42
CA SER A 200 -16.03 -16.25 -0.65
C SER A 200 -15.98 -14.76 -0.29
N ASP A 201 -15.21 -14.48 0.74
CA ASP A 201 -14.97 -13.13 1.20
C ASP A 201 -13.68 -12.53 0.61
N GLN A 202 -13.12 -13.15 -0.43
CA GLN A 202 -11.81 -12.84 -1.03
C GLN A 202 -11.73 -11.39 -1.53
N PHE A 203 -12.79 -10.89 -2.17
CA PHE A 203 -12.85 -9.54 -2.72
C PHE A 203 -13.58 -8.55 -1.80
N THR A 204 -13.94 -8.99 -0.59
CA THR A 204 -14.56 -8.12 0.41
C THR A 204 -13.50 -7.25 1.10
N MET A 205 -13.88 -6.01 1.43
CA MET A 205 -13.01 -5.16 2.22
C MET A 205 -12.89 -5.70 3.64
N LYS A 206 -11.66 -5.95 4.09
CA LYS A 206 -11.39 -6.38 5.47
C LYS A 206 -11.11 -5.18 6.35
N LEU A 207 -12.05 -4.88 7.25
CA LEU A 207 -11.85 -3.90 8.29
C LEU A 207 -11.23 -4.60 9.51
N PHE A 208 -9.98 -4.25 9.82
CA PHE A 208 -9.34 -4.72 11.04
C PHE A 208 -9.53 -3.66 12.12
N PRO A 209 -10.23 -3.97 13.23
CA PRO A 209 -10.31 -3.03 14.34
C PRO A 209 -8.91 -2.77 14.87
N SER A 210 -8.51 -1.50 14.95
CA SER A 210 -7.26 -1.13 15.59
C SER A 210 -7.46 -1.12 17.11
N PRO A 211 -6.64 -1.81 17.91
CA PRO A 211 -6.70 -1.73 19.39
C PRO A 211 -6.57 -0.30 19.93
N SER A 212 -6.05 0.63 19.12
CA SER A 212 -5.94 2.06 19.42
C SER A 212 -7.30 2.76 19.60
N THR A 213 -8.42 2.15 19.19
CA THR A 213 -9.75 2.79 19.24
C THR A 213 -10.58 2.49 20.51
N GLY A 214 -10.04 1.75 21.50
CA GLY A 214 -10.86 1.41 22.69
C GLY A 214 -10.13 1.12 24.00
N PHE A 215 -8.86 0.69 24.00
CA PHE A 215 -8.12 0.37 25.24
C PHE A 215 -6.64 0.78 25.13
N THR A 216 -6.40 2.09 25.11
CA THR A 216 -5.05 2.68 25.00
C THR A 216 -4.09 2.21 26.09
N PHE A 217 -4.59 1.94 27.31
CA PHE A 217 -3.77 1.52 28.44
C PHE A 217 -3.20 0.10 28.29
N LEU A 218 -4.04 -0.91 28.02
CA LEU A 218 -3.59 -2.30 27.83
C LEU A 218 -2.69 -2.43 26.60
N TRP A 219 -3.02 -1.71 25.53
CA TRP A 219 -2.16 -1.64 24.36
C TRP A 219 -0.78 -1.06 24.70
N SER A 220 -0.73 0.03 25.48
CA SER A 220 0.53 0.66 25.90
C SER A 220 1.36 -0.29 26.76
N ILE A 221 0.75 -0.96 27.74
CA ILE A 221 1.45 -1.97 28.56
C ILE A 221 2.03 -3.07 27.68
N ASN A 222 1.22 -3.66 26.79
CA ASN A 222 1.67 -4.71 25.88
C ASN A 222 2.80 -4.22 24.97
N PHE A 223 2.72 -2.99 24.46
CA PHE A 223 3.76 -2.37 23.65
C PHE A 223 5.07 -2.23 24.43
N PHE A 224 5.03 -1.67 25.65
CA PHE A 224 6.23 -1.46 26.46
C PHE A 224 6.83 -2.76 26.99
N ILE A 225 6.02 -3.76 27.35
CA ILE A 225 6.50 -5.11 27.69
C ILE A 225 7.25 -5.70 26.50
N ARG A 226 6.66 -5.68 25.30
CA ARG A 226 7.31 -6.18 24.08
C ARG A 226 8.59 -5.43 23.77
N LEU A 227 8.57 -4.10 23.92
CA LEU A 227 9.75 -3.27 23.72
C LEU A 227 10.87 -3.64 24.70
N GLY A 228 10.55 -3.75 25.99
CA GLY A 228 11.51 -4.15 27.03
C GLY A 228 12.10 -5.53 26.76
N LEU A 229 11.25 -6.53 26.52
CA LEU A 229 11.68 -7.89 26.22
C LEU A 229 12.52 -7.98 24.95
N SER A 230 12.19 -7.22 23.90
CA SER A 230 12.98 -7.20 22.66
C SER A 230 14.37 -6.60 22.85
N ARG A 231 14.57 -5.76 23.87
CA ARG A 231 15.89 -5.20 24.22
C ARG A 231 16.72 -6.14 25.07
N VAL A 232 16.08 -6.86 26.00
CA VAL A 232 16.77 -7.78 26.92
C VAL A 232 17.05 -9.13 26.25
N LEU A 233 16.11 -9.62 25.44
CA LEU A 233 16.15 -10.94 24.79
C LEU A 233 15.85 -10.83 23.28
N PRO A 234 16.69 -10.13 22.50
CA PRO A 234 16.43 -9.81 21.09
C PRO A 234 16.34 -11.03 20.17
N PHE A 235 16.93 -12.16 20.57
CA PHE A 235 16.86 -13.42 19.81
C PHE A 235 15.51 -14.15 19.97
N ILE A 236 14.78 -13.85 21.04
CA ILE A 236 13.52 -14.52 21.39
C ILE A 236 12.31 -13.63 21.06
N TYR A 237 12.43 -12.33 21.31
CA TYR A 237 11.35 -11.36 21.12
C TYR A 237 11.73 -10.35 20.06
N SER A 238 10.90 -10.22 19.03
CA SER A 238 11.08 -9.19 18.02
C SER A 238 10.60 -7.83 18.55
N PRO A 239 11.21 -6.72 18.11
CA PRO A 239 10.69 -5.38 18.38
C PRO A 239 9.21 -5.24 17.97
N PRO A 240 8.45 -4.34 18.60
CA PRO A 240 7.09 -4.01 18.16
C PRO A 240 7.02 -3.73 16.66
N SER A 241 5.93 -4.14 15.99
CA SER A 241 5.77 -4.00 14.53
C SER A 241 5.98 -2.57 14.02
N PHE A 242 5.65 -1.57 14.84
CA PHE A 242 5.96 -0.15 14.56
C PHE A 242 7.43 0.09 14.21
N PHE A 243 8.36 -0.55 14.92
CA PHE A 243 9.79 -0.46 14.67
C PHE A 243 10.20 -1.29 13.45
N LEU A 244 9.61 -2.47 13.28
CA LEU A 244 9.89 -3.35 12.14
C LEU A 244 9.45 -2.75 10.79
N LEU A 245 8.40 -1.93 10.78
CA LEU A 245 7.93 -1.22 9.59
C LEU A 245 8.99 -0.26 9.02
N GLN A 246 9.87 0.28 9.87
CA GLN A 246 10.96 1.17 9.45
C GLN A 246 12.04 0.45 8.63
N ASN A 247 12.14 -0.88 8.75
CA ASN A 247 13.06 -1.70 7.96
C ASN A 247 12.38 -2.07 6.63
N HIS A 248 12.76 -1.38 5.56
CA HIS A 248 12.20 -1.59 4.22
C HIS A 248 12.52 -2.97 3.62
N GLN A 249 13.56 -3.66 4.11
CA GLN A 249 13.99 -4.97 3.60
C GLN A 249 13.09 -6.13 4.07
N LEU A 250 12.33 -5.96 5.15
CA LEU A 250 11.41 -7.00 5.63
C LEU A 250 10.11 -6.97 4.84
N SER A 251 9.56 -8.09 4.37
CA SER A 251 8.18 -8.09 3.83
C SER A 251 7.13 -7.93 4.93
N TYR A 252 5.93 -7.44 4.61
CA TYR A 252 4.81 -7.40 5.56
C TYR A 252 4.50 -8.78 6.17
N ARG A 253 4.66 -9.84 5.37
CA ARG A 253 4.51 -11.23 5.84
C ARG A 253 5.56 -11.57 6.91
N GLN A 254 6.82 -11.20 6.69
CA GLN A 254 7.89 -11.41 7.68
C GLN A 254 7.66 -10.58 8.95
N ILE A 255 7.21 -9.33 8.83
CA ILE A 255 6.85 -8.48 9.97
C ILE A 255 5.72 -9.14 10.77
N TRP A 256 4.67 -9.60 10.09
CA TRP A 256 3.55 -10.29 10.72
C TRP A 256 3.99 -11.58 11.42
N GLN A 257 4.81 -12.42 10.76
CA GLN A 257 5.36 -13.63 11.36
C GLN A 257 6.21 -13.34 12.60
N LYS A 258 7.07 -12.32 12.57
CA LYS A 258 7.85 -11.88 13.75
C LYS A 258 6.95 -11.43 14.90
N ALA A 259 5.89 -10.68 14.60
CA ALA A 259 4.91 -10.26 15.59
C ALA A 259 4.16 -11.45 16.21
N GLN A 260 3.73 -12.42 15.39
CA GLN A 260 3.05 -13.64 15.84
C GLN A 260 3.97 -14.52 16.71
N ASN A 261 5.21 -14.72 16.30
CA ASN A 261 6.20 -15.46 17.09
C ASN A 261 6.42 -14.83 18.47
N THR A 262 6.54 -13.50 18.52
CA THR A 262 6.67 -12.74 19.77
C THR A 262 5.43 -12.95 20.66
N THR A 263 4.23 -12.90 20.08
CA THR A 263 2.98 -13.17 20.81
C THR A 263 2.93 -14.60 21.35
N ARG A 264 3.30 -15.60 20.55
CA ARG A 264 3.36 -17.00 20.98
C ARG A 264 4.35 -17.19 22.13
N ASN A 265 5.54 -16.61 22.03
CA ASN A 265 6.56 -16.71 23.07
C ASN A 265 6.13 -16.03 24.38
N LEU A 266 5.36 -14.94 24.30
CA LEU A 266 4.74 -14.31 25.47
C LEU A 266 3.73 -15.23 26.15
N TYR A 267 2.86 -15.89 25.39
CA TYR A 267 1.90 -16.84 25.95
C TYR A 267 2.59 -18.05 26.59
N LEU A 268 3.66 -18.56 25.98
CA LEU A 268 4.45 -19.64 26.57
C LEU A 268 5.11 -19.21 27.89
N LEU A 269 5.68 -18.00 27.94
CA LEU A 269 6.26 -17.45 29.17
C LEU A 269 5.20 -17.32 30.28
N LEU A 270 4.02 -16.80 29.93
CA LEU A 270 2.92 -16.63 30.89
C LEU A 270 2.41 -17.99 31.41
N LEU A 271 2.31 -18.99 30.53
CA LEU A 271 1.94 -20.36 30.91
C LEU A 271 2.98 -20.98 31.88
N LEU A 272 4.27 -20.83 31.59
CA LEU A 272 5.35 -21.33 32.47
C LEU A 272 5.33 -20.65 33.85
N LEU A 273 5.09 -19.34 33.90
CA LEU A 273 4.95 -18.60 35.16
C LEU A 273 3.73 -19.07 35.97
N LEU A 274 2.61 -19.33 35.29
CA LEU A 274 1.41 -19.85 35.94
C LEU A 274 1.65 -21.25 36.53
N ILE A 275 2.29 -22.14 35.77
CA ILE A 275 2.64 -23.50 36.24
C ILE A 275 3.58 -23.40 37.46
N TYR A 276 4.61 -22.57 37.39
CA TYR A 276 5.53 -22.35 38.50
C TYR A 276 4.82 -21.85 39.77
N LEU A 277 3.92 -20.86 39.63
CA LEU A 277 3.16 -20.30 40.75
C LEU A 277 2.25 -21.36 41.39
N LEU A 278 1.57 -22.16 40.57
CA LEU A 278 0.73 -23.26 41.06
C LEU A 278 1.55 -24.32 41.79
N SER A 279 2.69 -24.74 41.23
CA SER A 279 3.59 -25.69 41.91
C SER A 279 4.12 -25.14 43.23
N TYR A 280 4.45 -23.85 43.29
CA TYR A 280 4.89 -23.19 44.51
C TYR A 280 3.80 -23.16 45.59
N LEU A 281 2.54 -22.90 45.20
CA LEU A 281 1.41 -22.89 46.14
C LEU A 281 1.07 -24.28 46.68
N VAL A 282 1.12 -25.31 45.82
CA VAL A 282 0.88 -26.70 46.23
C VAL A 282 1.94 -27.19 47.22
N ASN A 283 3.21 -26.86 47.00
CA ASN A 283 4.30 -27.27 47.92
C ASN A 283 4.30 -26.54 49.27
N ARG A 284 3.45 -25.54 49.46
CA ARG A 284 3.37 -24.74 50.68
C ARG A 284 2.24 -25.16 51.62
N GLN A 285 1.34 -26.04 51.16
CA GLN A 285 0.28 -26.67 51.95
C GLN A 285 0.79 -28.00 52.51
#